data_AF-A0A9D3VG84-F1
#
_entry.id   AF-A0A9D3VG84-F1
#
_cell.length_a   1.000
_cell.length_b   1.000
_cell.length_c   1.000
_cell.angle_alpha   90.00
_cell.angle_beta   90.00
_cell.angle_gamma   90.00
#
_symmetry.space_group_name_H-M   'P 1'
#
loop_
_entity.id
_entity.type
_entity.pdbx_description
1 polymer ?
#
loop_
_entity_poly.entity_id
_entity_poly.type
_entity_poly.pdbx_seq_one_letter_code
_entity_poly.pdbx_strand_id
1 'polypeptide(L)'
;MALQLGQAILDDLLILAYSFTGDTLFDVDTVQRIMKNYLEYETDGSHFGYKEEDGYISPPLSDMERVGKLMESYLAEIASNRSLPVSKFIGLAKLILEQSRITEDGMYKAIDIYLKAHPTITDLERKKVCSLMDC
;
A
#
# COMPACT_ATOMS: atom_id res chain seq x y z
N MET A 1 -9.62 -1.36 15.85
CA MET A 1 -9.96 -1.46 14.41
C MET A 1 -8.74 -1.66 13.50
N ALA A 2 -7.50 -1.31 13.89
CA ALA A 2 -6.32 -1.51 13.05
C ALA A 2 -5.90 -2.99 12.85
N LEU A 3 -6.26 -3.89 13.76
CA LEU A 3 -5.78 -5.29 13.79
C LEU A 3 -6.38 -6.24 12.74
N GLN A 4 -7.32 -5.79 11.89
CA GLN A 4 -7.98 -6.65 10.90
C GLN A 4 -7.35 -6.58 9.51
N LEU A 5 -6.34 -5.73 9.28
CA LEU A 5 -5.70 -5.61 7.97
C LEU A 5 -4.98 -6.90 7.55
N GLY A 6 -4.46 -7.68 8.50
CA GLY A 6 -3.88 -9.02 8.24
C GLY A 6 -4.90 -10.08 7.80
N GLN A 7 -6.19 -9.80 8.01
CA GLN A 7 -7.31 -10.66 7.59
C GLN A 7 -8.02 -10.14 6.33
N ALA A 8 -7.73 -8.91 5.91
CA ALA A 8 -8.34 -8.32 4.72
C ALA A 8 -7.80 -8.99 3.44
N ILE A 9 -8.66 -9.14 2.45
CA ILE A 9 -8.28 -9.56 1.11
C ILE A 9 -8.21 -8.36 0.17
N LEU A 10 -7.55 -8.53 -0.98
CA LEU A 10 -7.41 -7.48 -1.97
C LEU A 10 -8.77 -6.90 -2.37
N ASP A 11 -9.79 -7.77 -2.52
CA ASP A 11 -11.16 -7.36 -2.84
C ASP A 11 -11.73 -6.37 -1.83
N ASP A 12 -11.49 -6.54 -0.52
CA ASP A 12 -11.98 -5.63 0.52
C ASP A 12 -11.43 -4.20 0.36
N LEU A 13 -10.19 -4.07 -0.12
CA LEU A 13 -9.55 -2.78 -0.41
C LEU A 13 -10.06 -2.16 -1.71
N LEU A 14 -10.39 -3.00 -2.69
CA LEU A 14 -10.93 -2.57 -3.99
C LEU A 14 -12.42 -2.23 -3.92
N ILE A 15 -13.20 -2.82 -2.99
CA ILE A 15 -14.64 -2.58 -2.79
C ILE A 15 -14.95 -1.15 -2.32
N LEU A 16 -13.99 -0.45 -1.69
CA LEU A 16 -14.14 0.96 -1.26
C LEU A 16 -14.32 1.96 -2.43
N ALA A 17 -14.37 1.48 -3.68
CA ALA A 17 -14.25 2.26 -4.92
C ALA A 17 -15.53 2.33 -5.78
N TYR A 18 -16.73 2.11 -5.22
CA TYR A 18 -17.95 2.21 -6.03
C TYR A 18 -18.37 3.67 -6.23
N SER A 19 -17.99 4.27 -7.36
CA SER A 19 -18.61 5.52 -7.83
C SER A 19 -19.91 5.18 -8.57
N PHE A 20 -20.98 5.94 -8.32
CA PHE A 20 -22.27 5.84 -8.99
C PHE A 20 -22.19 6.12 -10.52
N THR A 21 -21.02 6.55 -11.01
CA THR A 21 -20.77 7.01 -12.38
C THR A 21 -20.05 5.99 -13.28
N GLY A 22 -19.76 4.78 -12.80
CA GLY A 22 -19.18 3.72 -13.64
C GLY A 22 -17.70 3.90 -14.02
N ASP A 23 -17.03 4.90 -13.46
CA ASP A 23 -15.58 5.04 -13.51
C ASP A 23 -14.99 4.40 -12.23
N THR A 24 -14.01 3.52 -12.38
CA THR A 24 -13.35 2.80 -11.28
C THR A 24 -12.45 3.76 -10.50
N LEU A 25 -13.07 4.61 -9.68
CA LEU A 25 -12.38 5.54 -8.79
C LEU A 25 -12.01 4.82 -7.51
N PHE A 26 -10.82 4.23 -7.49
CA PHE A 26 -10.25 3.71 -6.25
C PHE A 26 -10.07 4.85 -5.25
N ASP A 27 -10.62 4.70 -4.04
CA ASP A 27 -10.38 5.62 -2.92
C ASP A 27 -8.99 5.34 -2.33
N VAL A 28 -7.98 5.66 -3.15
CA VAL A 28 -6.56 5.51 -2.88
C VAL A 28 -6.18 6.26 -1.60
N ASP A 29 -6.83 7.40 -1.35
CA ASP A 29 -6.59 8.23 -0.17
C ASP A 29 -7.07 7.54 1.13
N THR A 30 -8.23 6.87 1.10
CA THR A 30 -8.72 6.08 2.24
C THR A 30 -7.82 4.89 2.51
N VAL A 31 -7.43 4.13 1.48
CA VAL A 31 -6.51 2.99 1.66
C VAL A 31 -5.15 3.45 2.18
N GLN A 32 -4.61 4.54 1.64
CA GLN A 32 -3.37 5.16 2.12
C GLN A 32 -3.48 5.56 3.60
N ARG A 33 -4.62 6.13 4.02
CA ARG A 33 -4.86 6.51 5.42
C ARG A 33 -4.98 5.31 6.35
N ILE A 34 -5.65 4.25 5.92
CA ILE A 34 -5.75 2.99 6.68
C ILE A 34 -4.36 2.39 6.87
N MET A 35 -3.55 2.34 5.80
CA MET A 35 -2.18 1.84 5.84
C MET A 35 -1.29 2.67 6.77
N LYS A 36 -1.36 4.00 6.67
CA LYS A 36 -0.59 4.90 7.55
C LYS A 36 -1.00 4.72 9.01
N ASN A 37 -2.30 4.65 9.30
CA ASN A 37 -2.79 4.46 10.66
C ASN A 37 -2.41 3.08 11.24
N TYR A 38 -2.35 2.04 10.40
CA TYR A 38 -1.82 0.73 10.79
C TYR A 38 -0.34 0.82 11.17
N LEU A 39 0.47 1.50 10.35
CA LEU A 39 1.91 1.72 10.62
C LEU A 39 2.17 2.55 11.88
N GLU A 40 1.42 3.64 12.07
CA GLU A 40 1.54 4.51 13.25
C GLU A 40 1.18 3.75 14.53
N TYR A 41 0.19 2.85 14.47
CA TYR A 41 -0.19 1.99 15.61
C TYR A 41 0.93 1.03 16.02
N GLU A 42 1.67 0.46 15.06
CA GLU A 42 2.80 -0.43 15.34
C GLU A 42 4.03 0.31 15.91
N THR A 43 4.26 1.56 15.47
CA THR A 43 5.38 2.38 15.93
C THR A 43 5.15 2.92 17.35
N ASP A 44 3.93 3.34 17.66
CA ASP A 44 3.54 3.86 18.99
C ASP A 44 3.33 2.73 20.02
N GLY A 45 2.85 1.57 19.58
CA GLY A 45 2.71 0.35 20.40
C GLY A 45 4.03 -0.26 20.87
N SER A 46 5.15 0.14 20.28
CA SER A 46 6.50 -0.27 20.71
C SER A 46 7.09 0.62 21.82
N HIS A 47 6.43 1.74 22.17
CA HIS A 47 6.90 2.69 23.19
C HIS A 47 6.19 2.60 24.56
N PHE A 48 5.12 1.81 24.70
CA PHE A 48 4.53 1.52 26.01
C PHE A 48 5.02 0.17 26.53
N GLY A 49 6.17 0.22 27.20
CA GLY A 49 6.61 -0.86 28.07
C GLY A 49 5.53 -1.23 29.09
N TYR A 50 5.35 -2.54 29.25
CA TYR A 50 4.76 -3.22 30.41
C TYR A 50 3.34 -2.80 30.84
N LYS A 51 2.37 -3.66 30.50
CA LYS A 51 1.47 -4.22 31.52
C LYS A 51 0.75 -5.47 31.00
N GLU A 52 1.06 -6.61 31.63
CA GLU A 52 0.12 -7.73 31.77
C GLU A 52 -1.22 -7.17 32.27
N GLU A 53 -2.31 -7.31 31.51
CA GLU A 53 -3.64 -7.69 32.03
C GLU A 53 -4.83 -7.57 31.03
N ASP A 54 -4.68 -7.02 29.82
CA ASP A 54 -5.78 -7.05 28.83
C ASP A 54 -5.28 -7.43 27.43
N GLY A 55 -5.86 -8.50 26.86
CA GLY A 55 -5.33 -9.26 25.73
C GLY A 55 -5.35 -8.53 24.39
N TYR A 56 -4.41 -7.61 24.17
CA TYR A 56 -4.13 -7.02 22.86
C TYR A 56 -2.74 -7.44 22.39
N ILE A 57 -2.73 -8.53 21.63
CA ILE A 57 -1.54 -9.14 21.05
C ILE A 57 -1.05 -8.24 19.91
N SER A 58 0.19 -7.74 19.99
CA SER A 58 0.90 -7.19 18.83
C SER A 58 0.73 -8.15 17.65
N PRO A 59 0.38 -7.69 16.44
CA PRO A 59 0.09 -8.58 15.34
C PRO A 59 1.27 -9.54 15.12
N PRO A 60 1.03 -10.85 14.98
CA PRO A 60 2.08 -11.82 14.67
C PRO A 60 2.94 -11.33 13.51
N LEU A 61 4.23 -11.66 13.48
CA LEU A 61 5.11 -11.37 12.33
C LEU A 61 4.49 -11.84 10.99
N SER A 62 3.71 -12.93 11.05
CA SER A 62 2.94 -13.48 9.93
C SER A 62 1.84 -12.54 9.42
N ASP A 63 1.21 -11.73 10.28
CA ASP A 63 0.22 -10.74 9.88
C ASP A 63 0.89 -9.55 9.19
N MET A 64 2.08 -9.13 9.62
CA MET A 64 2.87 -8.11 8.92
C MET A 64 3.28 -8.56 7.51
N GLU A 65 3.73 -9.80 7.35
CA GLU A 65 4.06 -10.35 6.02
C GLU A 65 2.82 -10.43 5.12
N ARG A 66 1.65 -10.76 5.67
CA ARG A 66 0.37 -10.80 4.93
C ARG A 66 -0.08 -9.41 4.53
N VAL A 67 0.03 -8.43 5.43
CA VAL A 67 -0.25 -7.03 5.13
C VAL A 67 0.69 -6.52 4.04
N GLY A 68 2.00 -6.80 4.13
CA GLY A 68 2.98 -6.43 3.10
C GLY A 68 2.60 -6.96 1.71
N LYS A 69 2.30 -8.26 1.60
CA LYS A 69 1.84 -8.87 0.35
C LYS A 69 0.53 -8.29 -0.17
N LEU A 70 -0.40 -7.96 0.73
CA LEU A 70 -1.65 -7.29 0.40
C LEU A 70 -1.38 -5.89 -0.15
N MET A 71 -0.43 -5.14 0.43
CA MET A 71 -0.02 -3.82 -0.05
C MET A 71 0.64 -3.90 -1.43
N GLU A 72 1.54 -4.87 -1.65
CA GLU A 72 2.17 -5.11 -2.96
C GLU A 72 1.13 -5.43 -4.04
N SER A 73 0.17 -6.30 -3.71
CA SER A 73 -0.91 -6.69 -4.62
C SER A 73 -1.83 -5.52 -4.94
N TYR A 74 -2.15 -4.69 -3.93
CA TYR A 74 -2.93 -3.47 -4.11
C TYR A 74 -2.20 -2.44 -4.98
N LEU A 75 -0.91 -2.22 -4.75
CA LEU A 75 -0.08 -1.32 -5.54
C LEU A 75 -0.03 -1.75 -7.02
N ALA A 76 0.11 -3.05 -7.28
CA ALA A 76 0.10 -3.60 -8.63
C ALA A 76 -1.27 -3.43 -9.32
N GLU A 77 -2.37 -3.55 -8.59
CA GLU A 77 -3.71 -3.40 -9.17
C GLU A 77 -4.02 -1.94 -9.51
N ILE A 78 -3.76 -1.02 -8.59
CA ILE A 78 -3.95 0.41 -8.88
C ILE A 78 -2.99 0.90 -9.96
N ALA A 79 -1.82 0.28 -10.12
CA ALA A 79 -0.86 0.62 -11.17
C ALA A 79 -1.44 0.43 -12.58
N SER A 80 -2.37 -0.52 -12.74
CA SER A 80 -3.08 -0.77 -13.99
C SER A 80 -4.12 0.31 -14.31
N ASN A 81 -4.53 1.10 -13.31
CA ASN A 81 -5.54 2.14 -13.49
C ASN A 81 -4.96 3.39 -14.17
N ARG A 82 -5.37 3.63 -15.41
CA ARG A 82 -4.92 4.75 -16.25
C ARG A 82 -5.25 6.15 -15.71
N SER A 83 -6.20 6.23 -14.79
CA SER A 83 -6.62 7.47 -14.12
C SER A 83 -5.74 7.80 -12.90
N LEU A 84 -4.82 6.91 -12.50
CA LEU A 84 -4.00 7.09 -11.31
C LEU A 84 -2.88 8.13 -11.54
N PRO A 85 -2.89 9.27 -10.84
CA PRO A 85 -1.83 10.27 -10.96
C PRO A 85 -0.50 9.76 -10.37
N VAL A 86 0.60 10.10 -11.04
CA VAL A 86 1.96 9.70 -10.68
C VAL A 86 2.30 10.01 -9.22
N SER A 87 1.87 11.17 -8.72
CA SER A 87 2.12 11.58 -7.32
C SER A 87 1.49 10.64 -6.31
N LYS A 88 0.30 10.09 -6.58
CA LYS A 88 -0.36 9.12 -5.68
C LYS A 88 0.34 7.77 -5.72
N PHE A 89 0.72 7.31 -6.91
CA PHE A 89 1.48 6.07 -7.07
C PHE A 89 2.80 6.12 -6.28
N ILE A 90 3.57 7.21 -6.43
CA ILE A 90 4.83 7.40 -5.70
C ILE A 90 4.60 7.48 -4.18
N GLY A 91 3.55 8.18 -3.74
CA GLY A 91 3.22 8.32 -2.32
C GLY A 91 2.97 6.96 -1.66
N LEU A 92 2.15 6.12 -2.29
CA LEU A 92 1.89 4.76 -1.82
C LEU A 92 3.14 3.88 -1.88
N ALA A 93 3.85 3.88 -3.01
CA ALA A 93 5.04 3.07 -3.18
C ALA A 93 6.10 3.35 -2.09
N LYS A 94 6.29 4.63 -1.71
CA LYS A 94 7.19 5.01 -0.62
C LYS A 94 6.73 4.50 0.75
N LEU A 95 5.44 4.60 1.04
CA LEU A 95 4.87 4.09 2.31
C LEU A 95 5.07 2.58 2.44
N ILE A 96 4.94 1.84 1.33
CA ILE A 96 5.13 0.38 1.31
C ILE A 96 6.62 0.03 1.48
N LEU A 97 7.52 0.73 0.78
CA LEU A 97 8.98 0.57 0.90
C LEU A 97 9.49 0.82 2.33
N GLU A 98 8.91 1.80 3.02
CA GLU A 98 9.28 2.13 4.41
C GLU A 98 8.86 1.04 5.41
N GLN A 99 7.79 0.30 5.10
CA GLN A 99 7.19 -0.72 5.97
C GLN A 99 7.76 -2.12 5.82
N SER A 100 8.30 -2.44 4.65
CA SER A 100 8.50 -3.82 4.29
C SER A 100 9.94 -4.03 3.83
N ARG A 101 10.55 -5.09 4.39
CA ARG A 101 11.56 -5.88 3.69
C ARG A 101 10.88 -6.53 2.48
N ILE A 102 10.43 -5.70 1.54
CA ILE A 102 9.72 -6.12 0.35
C ILE A 102 10.70 -7.00 -0.41
N THR A 103 10.24 -8.16 -0.87
CA THR A 103 10.88 -8.82 -2.00
C THR A 103 10.88 -7.83 -3.15
N GLU A 104 12.05 -7.31 -3.52
CA GLU A 104 12.28 -6.33 -4.59
C GLU A 104 11.35 -6.56 -5.81
N ASP A 105 11.09 -7.83 -6.15
CA ASP A 105 10.15 -8.31 -7.18
C ASP A 105 8.76 -7.63 -7.18
N GLY A 106 8.10 -7.46 -6.03
CA GLY A 106 6.75 -6.89 -5.96
C GLY A 106 6.70 -5.42 -6.39
N MET A 107 7.73 -4.66 -6.01
CA MET A 107 7.87 -3.26 -6.41
C MET A 107 8.23 -3.13 -7.88
N TYR A 108 9.16 -3.96 -8.37
CA TYR A 108 9.51 -4.01 -9.79
C TYR A 108 8.28 -4.29 -10.65
N LYS A 109 7.45 -5.26 -10.24
CA LYS A 109 6.22 -5.62 -10.94
C LYS A 109 5.21 -4.47 -10.95
N ALA A 110 4.99 -3.81 -9.81
CA ALA A 110 4.06 -2.68 -9.75
C ALA A 110 4.51 -1.51 -10.63
N ILE A 111 5.81 -1.20 -10.65
CA ILE A 111 6.35 -0.14 -11.49
C ILE A 111 6.24 -0.49 -12.98
N ASP A 112 6.57 -1.73 -13.37
CA ASP A 112 6.43 -2.18 -14.76
C ASP A 112 4.98 -2.08 -15.25
N ILE A 113 4.02 -2.50 -14.43
CA ILE A 113 2.59 -2.36 -14.73
C ILE A 113 2.22 -0.88 -14.89
N TYR A 114 2.66 -0.01 -13.98
CA TYR A 114 2.37 1.43 -14.04
C TYR A 114 2.88 2.05 -15.35
N LEU A 115 4.15 1.79 -15.69
CA LEU A 115 4.78 2.32 -16.90
C LEU A 115 4.13 1.81 -18.19
N LYS A 116 3.63 0.56 -18.19
CA LYS A 116 2.89 -0.03 -19.32
C LYS A 116 1.48 0.56 -19.46
N ALA A 117 0.80 0.80 -18.34
CA ALA A 117 -0.55 1.35 -18.32
C ALA A 117 -0.57 2.87 -18.63
N HIS A 118 0.54 3.58 -18.37
CA HIS A 118 0.64 5.03 -18.49
C HIS A 118 1.71 5.48 -19.52
N PRO A 119 1.52 5.21 -20.82
CA PRO A 119 2.49 5.62 -21.85
C PRO A 119 2.60 7.14 -22.01
N THR A 120 1.63 7.91 -21.50
CA THR A 120 1.52 9.37 -21.65
C THR A 120 2.25 10.19 -20.58
N ILE A 121 2.87 9.55 -19.58
CA ILE A 121 3.62 10.27 -18.53
C ILE A 121 4.92 10.84 -19.08
N THR A 122 5.35 11.98 -18.53
CA THR A 122 6.57 12.66 -18.95
C THR A 122 7.83 11.88 -18.57
N ASP A 123 8.95 12.12 -19.27
CA ASP A 123 10.25 11.51 -18.92
C ASP A 123 10.68 11.83 -17.48
N LEU A 124 10.33 13.03 -16.99
CA LEU A 124 10.58 13.43 -15.61
C LEU A 124 9.79 12.55 -14.62
N GLU A 125 8.52 12.29 -14.90
CA GLU A 125 7.67 11.42 -14.09
C GLU A 125 8.12 9.97 -14.15
N ARG A 126 8.46 9.47 -15.34
CA ARG A 126 9.07 8.15 -15.53
C ARG A 126 10.32 7.98 -14.68
N LYS A 127 11.22 8.98 -14.70
CA LYS A 127 12.43 8.97 -13.86
C LYS A 127 12.12 8.93 -12.37
N LYS A 128 11.11 9.71 -11.91
CA LYS A 128 10.69 9.69 -10.51
C LYS A 128 10.10 8.33 -10.09
N VAL A 129 9.31 7.70 -10.96
CA VAL A 129 8.77 6.37 -10.71
C VAL A 129 9.88 5.32 -10.68
N CYS A 130 10.80 5.35 -11.64
CA CYS A 130 11.94 4.43 -11.67
C CYS A 130 12.89 4.60 -10.48
N SER A 131 13.04 5.81 -9.92
CA SER A 131 13.88 6.02 -8.73
C SER A 131 13.40 5.28 -7.46
N LEU A 132 12.18 4.73 -7.47
CA LEU A 132 11.69 3.85 -6.42
C LEU A 132 12.38 2.47 -6.41
N MET A 133 13.13 2.13 -7.48
CA MET A 133 13.93 0.90 -7.58
C MET A 133 15.35 1.04 -7.00
N ASP A 134 15.81 2.26 -6.72
CA ASP A 134 17.19 2.57 -6.29
C ASP A 134 17.34 2.56 -4.74
N CYS A 135 16.43 1.89 -4.02
CA CYS A 135 16.41 1.83 -2.55
C CYS A 135 16.97 0.51 -2.02
#